data_AF-A0A3D3GQG1-F1
#
_entry.id   AF-A0A3D3GQG1-F1
#
_cell.length_a   1.000
_cell.length_b   1.000
_cell.length_c   1.000
_cell.angle_alpha   90.00
_cell.angle_beta   90.00
_cell.angle_gamma   90.00
#
_symmetry.space_group_name_H-M   'P 1'
#
loop_
_entity.id
_entity.type
_entity.pdbx_description
1 polymer ?
#
loop_
_entity_poly.entity_id
_entity_poly.type
_entity_poly.pdbx_seq_one_letter_code
_entity_poly.pdbx_strand_id
1 'polypeptide(L)' 'MKTNKSYTKRLRVTRSGKIVARPSGHNHFNAKESGTGRQRRRRATGFHAALDNTAKSRFFPG' A
#
# COMPACT_ATOMS: atom_id res chain seq x y z
N MET A 1 21.82 -5.88 -5.50
CA MET A 1 21.12 -5.39 -4.29
C MET A 1 19.91 -6.28 -4.04
N LYS A 2 19.66 -6.78 -2.82
CA LYS A 2 18.51 -7.65 -2.55
C LYS A 2 17.24 -6.82 -2.35
N THR A 3 16.16 -7.18 -3.03
CA THR A 3 14.85 -6.54 -2.85
C THR A 3 14.23 -6.92 -1.50
N ASN A 4 13.63 -5.95 -0.81
CA ASN A 4 12.90 -6.25 0.43
C ASN A 4 11.55 -6.89 0.10
N LYS A 5 11.49 -8.23 0.25
CA LYS A 5 10.31 -9.06 -0.04
C LYS A 5 9.05 -8.59 0.71
N SER A 6 9.20 -8.04 1.91
CA SER A 6 8.04 -7.60 2.70
C SER A 6 7.37 -6.39 2.05
N TYR A 7 8.15 -5.46 1.50
CA TYR A 7 7.63 -4.29 0.79
C TYR A 7 7.12 -4.64 -0.61
N THR A 8 7.88 -5.40 -1.41
CA THR A 8 7.46 -5.78 -2.77
C THR A 8 6.14 -6.56 -2.78
N LYS A 9 5.86 -7.35 -1.73
CA LYS A 9 4.59 -8.08 -1.61
C LYS A 9 3.38 -7.22 -1.24
N ARG A 10 3.59 -6.05 -0.62
CA ARG A 10 2.53 -5.26 0.02
C ARG A 10 2.32 -3.90 -0.64
N LEU A 11 3.35 -3.37 -1.28
CA LEU A 11 3.40 -2.04 -1.87
C LEU A 11 3.68 -2.14 -3.36
N ARG A 12 2.98 -1.33 -4.16
CA ARG A 12 3.20 -1.23 -5.60
C ARG A 12 3.64 0.18 -5.97
N VAL A 13 4.70 0.30 -6.76
CA VAL A 13 5.08 1.56 -7.41
C VAL A 13 4.28 1.68 -8.71
N THR A 14 3.53 2.77 -8.86
CA THR A 14 2.79 3.08 -10.08
C THR A 14 3.74 3.65 -11.14
N ARG A 15 3.30 3.68 -12.41
CA ARG A 15 4.08 4.27 -13.51
C ARG A 15 4.52 5.72 -13.22
N SER A 16 3.70 6.49 -12.49
CA SER A 16 4.03 7.86 -12.09
C SER A 16 4.89 7.96 -10.82
N GLY A 17 5.48 6.85 -10.33
CA GLY A 17 6.35 6.83 -9.15
C GLY A 17 5.64 6.95 -7.80
N LYS A 18 4.30 6.96 -7.77
CA LYS A 18 3.52 6.96 -6.52
C LYS A 18 3.43 5.54 -5.96
N ILE A 19 3.56 5.40 -4.64
CA ILE A 19 3.45 4.12 -3.95
C ILE A 19 2.01 3.94 -3.49
N VAL A 20 1.40 2.81 -3.84
CA VAL A 20 0.04 2.44 -3.42
C VAL A 20 0.06 1.17 -2.58
N ALA A 21 -0.86 1.12 -1.61
CA ALA A 21 -1.01 0.03 -0.67
C ALA A 21 -2.48 -0.39 -0.54
N ARG A 22 -2.70 -1.60 -0.03
CA ARG A 22 -4.03 -2.02 0.41
C ARG A 22 -4.40 -1.29 1.71
N PRO A 23 -5.61 -0.74 1.85
CA PRO A 23 -6.05 -0.15 3.11
C PRO A 23 -6.16 -1.19 4.24
N SER A 24 -5.89 -0.75 5.46
CA SER A 24 -5.99 -1.53 6.68
C SER A 24 -7.45 -1.66 7.17
N GLY A 25 -7.71 -2.59 8.09
CA GLY A 25 -8.99 -2.70 8.80
C GLY A 25 -10.04 -3.65 8.21
N HIS A 26 -9.74 -4.36 7.12
CA HIS A 26 -10.59 -5.46 6.64
C HIS A 26 -10.24 -6.71 7.43
N ASN A 27 -11.21 -7.60 7.72
CA ASN A 27 -11.06 -9.06 7.81
C ASN A 27 -12.31 -9.70 8.46
N HIS A 28 -12.50 -9.58 9.79
CA HIS A 28 -13.50 -10.39 10.52
C HIS A 28 -14.87 -9.72 10.69
N PHE A 29 -14.95 -8.44 11.06
CA PHE A 29 -16.21 -7.80 11.44
C PHE A 29 -16.93 -7.06 10.28
N ASN A 30 -16.70 -7.49 9.03
CA ASN A 30 -17.22 -6.81 7.84
C ASN A 30 -18.75 -6.81 7.75
N ALA A 31 -19.43 -7.77 8.40
CA ALA A 31 -20.89 -7.84 8.46
C ALA A 31 -21.53 -6.65 9.21
N LYS A 32 -20.78 -6.04 10.14
CA LYS A 32 -21.21 -4.87 10.91
C LYS A 32 -20.84 -3.54 10.24
N GLU A 33 -20.10 -3.58 9.14
CA GLU A 33 -19.65 -2.39 8.42
C GLU A 33 -20.69 -1.95 7.37
N SER A 34 -20.91 -0.64 7.28
CA SER A 34 -21.75 -0.03 6.24
C SER A 34 -21.24 -0.40 4.83
N GLY A 35 -22.17 -0.46 3.87
CA GLY A 35 -21.83 -0.77 2.48
C GLY A 35 -20.86 0.25 1.87
N THR A 36 -21.05 1.53 2.17
CA THR A 36 -20.18 2.63 1.72
C THR A 36 -18.76 2.52 2.30
N GLY A 37 -18.64 2.15 3.58
CA GLY A 37 -17.36 1.88 4.22
C GLY A 37 -16.58 0.77 3.51
N ARG A 38 -17.26 -0.38 3.28
CA ARG A 38 -16.69 -1.51 2.54
C ARG A 38 -16.26 -1.14 1.13
N GLN A 39 -17.06 -0.37 0.39
CA GLN A 39 -16.71 0.06 -0.97
C GLN A 39 -15.49 0.97 -1.00
N ARG A 40 -15.41 1.97 -0.10
CA ARG A 40 -14.24 2.86 0.00
C ARG A 40 -12.96 2.07 0.25
N ARG A 41 -13.06 1.08 1.12
CA ARG A 41 -12.00 0.17 1.54
C ARG A 41 -11.54 -0.82 0.44
N ARG A 42 -12.30 -1.04 -0.63
CA ARG A 42 -11.83 -1.89 -1.76
C ARG A 42 -10.79 -1.21 -2.63
N ARG A 43 -10.67 0.13 -2.57
CA ARG A 43 -9.74 0.89 -3.40
C ARG A 43 -8.36 0.91 -2.76
N ALA A 44 -7.31 0.76 -3.59
CA ALA A 44 -5.94 0.98 -3.13
C ALA A 44 -5.75 2.45 -2.73
N THR A 45 -5.02 2.68 -1.64
CA THR A 45 -4.76 4.01 -1.10
C THR A 45 -3.31 4.39 -1.32
N GLY A 46 -3.04 5.70 -1.38
CA GLY A 46 -1.67 6.20 -1.37
C GLY A 46 -0.96 5.76 -0.09
N PHE A 47 0.30 5.34 -0.21
CA PHE A 47 1.13 5.08 0.95
C PHE A 47 1.64 6.42 1.51
N HIS A 48 1.25 6.74 2.74
CA HIS A 48 1.46 8.07 3.35
C HIS A 48 2.87 8.30 3.91
N ALA A 49 3.75 7.29 3.89
CA ALA A 49 5.10 7.52 4.37
C ALA A 49 5.79 8.53 3.45
N ALA A 50 6.27 9.63 4.03
CA ALA A 50 7.17 10.55 3.38
C ALA A 50 8.52 9.84 3.19
N LEU A 51 8.59 8.97 2.18
CA LEU A 51 9.84 8.34 1.77
C LEU A 51 10.62 9.35 0.94
N ASP A 52 11.80 9.70 1.43
CA ASP A 52 12.81 10.41 0.65
C ASP A 52 13.32 9.53 -0.50
N ASN A 53 14.01 10.15 -1.46
CA ASN A 53 14.53 9.43 -2.63
C ASN A 53 15.56 8.37 -2.23
N THR A 54 16.30 8.59 -1.16
CA THR A 54 17.28 7.65 -0.60
C THR A 54 16.61 6.40 -0.02
N ALA A 55 15.54 6.54 0.77
CA ALA A 55 14.80 5.38 1.25
C ALA A 55 14.10 4.63 0.11
N LYS A 56 13.58 5.34 -0.90
CA LYS A 56 12.98 4.69 -2.08
C LYS A 56 13.99 3.79 -2.80
N SER A 57 15.18 4.30 -3.12
CA SER A 57 16.20 3.52 -3.85
C SER A 57 16.69 2.32 -3.03
N ARG A 58 16.78 2.45 -1.70
CA ARG A 58 17.19 1.36 -0.81
C ARG A 58 16.14 0.25 -0.69
N PHE A 59 14.87 0.59 -0.56
CA PHE A 59 13.80 -0.39 -0.29
C PHE A 59 13.11 -0.94 -1.53
N PHE A 60 13.19 -0.22 -2.66
CA PHE A 60 12.67 -0.62 -3.97
C PHE A 60 13.77 -0.54 -5.04
N PRO A 61 14.81 -1.40 -4.96
CA PRO A 61 15.98 -1.32 -5.84
C PRO A 61 15.75 -1.93 -7.24
N GLY A 62 14.65 -1.61 -7.91
CA GLY A 62 14.30 -2.11 -9.24
C GLY A 62 13.55 -1.09 -10.07
#